data_AF-A0A9D5ZPP5-F1
#
_entry.id   AF-A0A9D5ZPP5-F1
#
_cell.length_a   1.000
_cell.length_b   1.000
_cell.length_c   1.000
_cell.angle_alpha   90.00
_cell.angle_beta   90.00
_cell.angle_gamma   90.00
#
_symmetry.space_group_name_H-M   'P 1'
#
loop_
_entity.id
_entity.type
_entity.pdbx_description
1 polymer ?
#
loop_
_entity_poly.entity_id
_entity_poly.type
_entity_poly.pdbx_seq_one_letter_code
_entity_poly.pdbx_strand_id
1 'polypeptide(L)'
;MDNTKALQNLKELVKYNLFLRLTDKNKVIMELFVDKFFNEEASKFTLQELKNIFNTADNSFKFFRNYTKSQNDAFWDSILHKKNQ
;
A
#
# COMPACT_ATOMS: atom_id res chain seq x y z
N MET A 1 0.90 -12.60 22.17
CA MET A 1 1.36 -12.59 20.76
C MET A 1 1.48 -11.12 20.37
N ASP A 2 2.68 -10.67 20.01
CA ASP A 2 3.06 -9.24 20.01
C ASP A 2 2.43 -8.48 18.84
N ASN A 3 1.60 -7.46 19.12
CA ASN A 3 0.86 -6.69 18.09
C ASN A 3 1.81 -6.02 17.08
N THR A 4 3.01 -5.67 17.52
CA THR A 4 4.09 -5.12 16.67
C THR A 4 4.49 -6.10 15.57
N LYS A 5 4.65 -7.39 15.91
CA LYS A 5 4.99 -8.44 14.94
C LYS A 5 3.85 -8.68 13.95
N ALA A 6 2.61 -8.61 14.41
CA ALA A 6 1.44 -8.76 13.55
C ALA A 6 1.30 -7.61 12.54
N LEU A 7 1.55 -6.36 12.97
CA LEU A 7 1.58 -5.19 12.09
C LEU A 7 2.71 -5.28 11.06
N GLN A 8 3.91 -5.70 11.47
CA GLN A 8 5.03 -5.87 10.54
C GLN A 8 4.73 -6.95 9.50
N ASN A 9 4.16 -8.09 9.90
CA ASN A 9 3.77 -9.14 8.96
C ASN A 9 2.69 -8.66 7.97
N LEU A 10 1.74 -7.85 8.45
CA LEU A 10 0.71 -7.28 7.60
C LEU A 10 1.29 -6.29 6.59
N LYS A 11 2.24 -5.47 7.01
CA LYS A 11 2.99 -4.55 6.15
C LYS A 11 3.72 -5.29 5.03
N GLU A 12 4.45 -6.35 5.35
CA GLU A 12 5.16 -7.16 4.33
C GLU A 12 4.18 -7.83 3.36
N LEU A 13 3.05 -8.36 3.85
CA LEU A 13 2.00 -8.92 3.00
C LEU A 13 1.43 -7.88 2.04
N VAL A 14 1.18 -6.66 2.51
CA VAL A 14 0.72 -5.54 1.68
C VAL A 14 1.76 -5.18 0.62
N LYS A 15 3.04 -5.05 0.98
CA LYS A 15 4.14 -4.80 0.02
C LYS A 15 4.16 -5.88 -1.06
N TYR A 16 4.16 -7.15 -0.67
CA TYR A 16 4.15 -8.28 -1.59
C TYR A 16 2.98 -8.20 -2.59
N ASN A 17 1.75 -8.02 -2.10
CA ASN A 17 0.55 -7.92 -2.93
C ASN A 17 0.62 -6.78 -3.94
N LEU A 18 1.17 -5.63 -3.55
CA LEU A 18 1.33 -4.47 -4.42
C LEU A 18 2.43 -4.71 -5.47
N PHE A 19 3.55 -5.31 -5.07
CA PHE A 19 4.72 -5.50 -5.93
C PHE A 19 4.47 -6.50 -7.06
N LEU A 20 3.56 -7.47 -6.88
CA LEU A 20 3.11 -8.35 -7.95
C LEU A 20 2.45 -7.60 -9.12
N ARG A 21 1.99 -6.35 -8.92
CA ARG A 21 1.24 -5.57 -9.90
C ARG A 21 1.98 -4.34 -10.43
N LEU A 22 3.18 -4.08 -9.94
CA LEU A 22 3.93 -2.85 -10.22
C LEU A 22 5.25 -3.16 -10.91
N THR A 23 5.69 -2.27 -11.80
CA THR A 23 7.06 -2.29 -12.36
C THR A 23 8.07 -1.83 -11.30
N ASP A 24 9.34 -2.19 -11.43
CA ASP A 24 10.38 -1.90 -10.41
C ASP A 24 10.47 -0.42 -10.00
N LYS A 25 10.39 0.53 -10.94
CA LYS A 25 10.34 1.97 -10.63
C LYS A 25 9.16 2.36 -9.72
N ASN A 26 8.01 1.73 -9.93
CA ASN A 26 6.79 2.01 -9.18
C ASN A 26 6.78 1.29 -7.83
N LYS A 27 7.49 0.16 -7.70
CA LYS A 27 7.65 -0.56 -6.42
C LYS A 27 8.35 0.33 -5.39
N VAL A 28 9.44 0.98 -5.76
CA VAL A 28 10.20 1.88 -4.87
C VAL A 28 9.31 3.00 -4.31
N ILE A 29 8.54 3.66 -5.18
CA ILE A 29 7.66 4.75 -4.75
C ILE A 29 6.49 4.21 -3.90
N MET A 30 5.89 3.09 -4.31
CA MET A 30 4.83 2.46 -3.53
C MET A 30 5.30 2.02 -2.15
N GLU A 31 6.53 1.54 -2.04
CA GLU A 31 7.15 1.16 -0.77
C GLU A 31 7.20 2.33 0.22
N LEU A 32 7.62 3.51 -0.25
CA LEU A 32 7.65 4.72 0.57
C LEU A 32 6.25 5.07 1.11
N PHE A 33 5.21 4.90 0.29
CA PHE A 33 3.84 5.15 0.73
C PHE A 33 3.31 4.10 1.70
N VAL A 34 3.65 2.82 1.51
CA VAL A 34 3.32 1.76 2.47
C VAL A 34 4.02 2.03 3.80
N ASP A 35 5.31 2.32 3.78
CA ASP A 35 6.08 2.66 4.98
C ASP A 35 5.48 3.87 5.69
N LYS A 36 5.17 4.94 4.96
CA LYS A 36 4.50 6.13 5.50
C LYS A 36 3.17 5.79 6.17
N PHE A 37 2.30 5.05 5.49
CA PHE A 37 0.99 4.67 6.04
C PHE A 37 1.14 3.86 7.35
N PHE A 38 2.02 2.84 7.36
CA PHE A 38 2.20 2.01 8.55
C PHE A 38 2.87 2.74 9.72
N ASN A 39 3.69 3.76 9.46
CA ASN A 39 4.34 4.56 10.50
C ASN A 39 3.44 5.69 11.03
N GLU A 40 2.64 6.32 10.18
CA GLU A 40 1.91 7.55 10.53
C GLU A 40 0.40 7.34 10.76
N GLU A 41 -0.20 6.36 10.07
CA GLU A 41 -1.66 6.25 9.97
C GLU A 41 -2.23 4.93 10.45
N ALA A 42 -1.47 3.83 10.40
CA ALA A 42 -1.95 2.52 10.82
C ALA A 42 -2.35 2.47 12.31
N SER A 43 -1.77 3.32 13.15
CA SER A 43 -2.14 3.45 14.58
C SER A 43 -3.56 3.97 14.80
N LYS A 44 -4.17 4.58 13.78
CA LYS A 44 -5.58 5.04 13.80
C LYS A 44 -6.58 3.88 13.66
N PHE A 45 -6.10 2.69 13.32
CA PHE A 45 -6.91 1.51 13.07
C PHE A 45 -6.56 0.39 14.07
N THR A 46 -7.54 -0.41 14.41
CA THR A 46 -7.29 -1.69 15.08
C THR A 46 -6.64 -2.68 14.11
N LEU A 47 -5.91 -3.66 14.65
CA LEU A 47 -5.32 -4.73 13.84
C LEU A 47 -6.38 -5.51 13.04
N GLN A 48 -7.59 -5.67 13.59
CA GLN A 48 -8.69 -6.35 12.91
C GLN A 48 -9.20 -5.54 11.71
N GLU A 49 -9.33 -4.22 11.84
CA GLU A 49 -9.70 -3.34 10.74
C GLU A 49 -8.66 -3.37 9.63
N LEU A 50 -7.37 -3.27 9.98
CA LEU A 50 -6.29 -3.36 9.00
C LEU A 50 -6.30 -4.71 8.27
N LYS A 51 -6.53 -5.81 8.98
CA LYS A 51 -6.70 -7.14 8.36
C LYS A 51 -7.90 -7.21 7.42
N ASN A 52 -9.02 -6.58 7.78
CA ASN A 52 -10.20 -6.53 6.93
C ASN A 52 -9.96 -5.69 5.67
N ILE A 53 -9.27 -4.55 5.80
CA ILE A 53 -8.88 -3.68 4.68
C ILE A 53 -7.92 -4.41 3.73
N PHE A 54 -6.92 -5.10 4.28
CA PHE A 54 -5.85 -5.73 3.50
C PHE A 54 -6.03 -7.25 3.35
N ASN A 55 -7.28 -7.74 3.39
CA ASN A 55 -7.58 -9.17 3.30
C ASN A 55 -7.33 -9.77 1.89
N THR A 56 -7.27 -8.92 0.86
CA THR A 56 -7.04 -9.33 -0.54
C THR A 56 -6.09 -8.36 -1.24
N ALA A 57 -5.40 -8.85 -2.27
CA ALA A 57 -4.50 -8.03 -3.08
C ALA A 57 -5.24 -6.87 -3.78
N ASP A 58 -6.48 -7.09 -4.22
CA ASP A 58 -7.32 -6.05 -4.84
C ASP A 58 -7.66 -4.92 -3.86
N ASN A 59 -8.02 -5.27 -2.63
CA ASN A 59 -8.32 -4.26 -1.61
C ASN A 59 -7.07 -3.48 -1.22
N SER A 60 -5.91 -4.14 -1.06
CA SER A 60 -4.64 -3.45 -0.84
C SER A 60 -4.31 -2.49 -1.98
N PHE A 61 -4.48 -2.92 -3.23
CA PHE A 61 -4.22 -2.06 -4.39
C PHE A 61 -5.20 -0.88 -4.45
N LYS A 62 -6.50 -1.12 -4.26
CA LYS A 62 -7.53 -0.06 -4.26
C LYS A 62 -7.27 0.96 -3.14
N PHE A 63 -6.93 0.49 -1.95
CA PHE A 63 -6.60 1.33 -0.81
C PHE A 63 -5.40 2.21 -1.12
N PHE A 64 -4.26 1.60 -1.50
CA PHE A 64 -3.04 2.34 -1.77
C PHE A 64 -3.15 3.22 -3.01
N ARG A 65 -3.99 2.86 -3.99
CA ARG A 65 -4.34 3.75 -5.10
C ARG A 65 -4.98 5.05 -4.63
N ASN A 66 -6.00 4.95 -3.80
CA ASN A 66 -6.68 6.15 -3.29
C ASN A 66 -5.79 6.93 -2.33
N TYR A 67 -5.09 6.25 -1.43
CA TYR A 67 -4.17 6.85 -0.47
C TYR A 67 -3.09 7.68 -1.17
N THR A 68 -2.38 7.07 -2.11
CA THR A 68 -1.25 7.76 -2.76
C THR A 68 -1.72 8.81 -3.78
N LYS A 69 -2.93 8.67 -4.33
CA LYS A 69 -3.59 9.73 -5.10
C LYS A 69 -3.85 10.98 -4.25
N SER A 70 -4.38 10.80 -3.04
CA SER A 70 -4.61 11.92 -2.10
C SER A 70 -3.33 12.61 -1.61
N GLN A 71 -2.19 11.93 -1.71
CA GLN A 71 -0.89 12.44 -1.24
C GLN A 71 -0.03 13.00 -2.39
N ASN A 72 -0.19 12.49 -3.61
CA ASN A 72 0.58 12.85 -4.80
C ASN A 72 -0.15 12.41 -6.08
N ASP A 73 -1.04 13.27 -6.60
CA ASP A 73 -1.79 13.00 -7.84
C ASP A 73 -0.86 12.71 -9.03
N ALA A 74 0.25 13.46 -9.15
CA ALA A 74 1.20 13.35 -10.26
C ALA A 74 1.88 11.96 -10.34
N PHE A 75 2.04 11.26 -9.23
CA PHE A 75 2.56 9.89 -9.21
C PHE A 75 1.61 8.93 -9.95
N TRP A 76 0.30 9.00 -9.72
CA TRP A 76 -0.66 8.09 -10.36
C TRP A 76 -0.87 8.37 -11.83
N ASP A 77 -0.85 9.64 -12.22
CA ASP A 77 -0.92 10.01 -13.62
C ASP A 77 0.24 9.35 -14.39
N SER A 78 1.45 9.34 -13.81
CA SER A 78 2.62 8.67 -14.39
C SER A 78 2.51 7.13 -14.50
N ILE A 79 1.70 6.49 -13.64
CA ILE A 79 1.42 5.05 -13.68
C ILE A 79 0.38 4.72 -14.75
N LEU A 80 -0.66 5.55 -14.88
CA LEU A 80 -1.79 5.30 -15.78
C LEU A 80 -1.47 5.64 -17.24
N HIS A 81 -0.63 6.64 -17.50
CA HIS A 81 -0.29 7.08 -18.86
C HIS A 81 0.62 6.11 -19.65
N LYS A 82 1.17 5.06 -19.03
CA LYS A 82 2.00 4.06 -19.74
C LYS A 82 1.22 3.00 -20.54
N LYS A 83 -0.11 3.03 -20.57
CA LYS A 83 -0.91 2.06 -21.36
C LYS A 83 -1.12 2.41 -22.83
N ASN A 84 -0.70 3.60 -23.31
CA ASN A 84 -0.92 4.06 -24.70
C ASN A 84 0.37 4.57 -25.38
N GLN A 85 1.46 3.81 -25.32
CA GLN A 85 2.62 4.00 -26.20
C GLN A 85 3.09 2.66 -26.75
#